data_AF-A0A0B6ZI83-F1
#
_entry.id   AF-A0A0B6ZI83-F1
#
_cell.length_a   1.000
_cell.length_b   1.000
_cell.length_c   1.000
_cell.angle_alpha   90.00
_cell.angle_beta   90.00
_cell.angle_gamma   90.00
#
_symmetry.space_group_name_H-M   'P 1'
#
loop_
_entity.id
_entity.type
_entity.pdbx_description
1 polymer ?
#
loop_
_entity_poly.entity_id
_entity_poly.type
_entity_poly.pdbx_seq_one_letter_code
_entity_poly.pdbx_strand_id
1 'polypeptide(L)'
;MGKKYVRLYSDEHTDSVYPHPTLLLHNTSQIDLDSPDLTQFPNFSSIPCLECILRPGDMLYIPPGHWHYVKSLSVSFSVSFWWH
;
A
#
# COMPACT_ATOMS: atom_id res chain seq x y z
N MET A 1 20.51 -0.34 -6.00
CA MET A 1 19.80 0.82 -6.56
C MET A 1 18.74 0.30 -7.51
N GLY A 2 17.47 0.57 -7.24
CA GLY A 2 16.35 0.02 -8.02
C GLY A 2 15.10 0.90 -7.87
N LYS A 3 14.10 0.66 -8.72
CA LYS A 3 12.82 1.37 -8.72
C LYS A 3 11.76 0.56 -8.00
N LYS A 4 10.85 1.24 -7.30
CA LYS A 4 9.69 0.63 -6.65
C LYS A 4 8.42 1.31 -7.14
N TYR A 5 7.41 0.51 -7.43
CA TYR A 5 6.05 1.00 -7.60
C TYR A 5 5.39 1.07 -6.23
N VAL A 6 4.79 2.20 -5.90
CA VAL A 6 4.09 2.42 -4.63
C VAL A 6 2.66 2.84 -4.92
N ARG A 7 1.71 2.26 -4.19
CA ARG A 7 0.32 2.69 -4.14
C ARG A 7 -0.07 3.03 -2.70
N LEU A 8 -0.74 4.15 -2.50
CA LEU A 8 -1.20 4.64 -1.21
C LEU A 8 -2.72 4.77 -1.19
N TYR A 9 -3.33 4.39 -0.07
CA TYR A 9 -4.73 4.64 0.21
C TYR A 9 -4.85 5.38 1.54
N SER A 10 -5.75 6.36 1.55
CA SER A 10 -6.11 7.10 2.77
C SER A 10 -6.72 6.14 3.81
N ASP A 11 -6.48 6.43 5.08
CA ASP A 11 -7.03 5.68 6.22
C ASP A 11 -8.57 5.77 6.28
N GLU A 12 -9.16 6.80 5.67
CA GLU A 12 -10.62 6.92 5.49
C GLU A 12 -11.24 5.77 4.69
N HIS A 13 -10.44 5.04 3.91
CA HIS A 13 -10.87 3.90 3.10
C HIS A 13 -10.52 2.53 3.73
N THR A 14 -10.19 2.51 5.01
CA THR A 14 -9.78 1.28 5.73
C THR A 14 -10.74 0.10 5.52
N ASP A 15 -12.05 0.31 5.59
CA ASP A 15 -13.02 -0.79 5.40
C ASP A 15 -13.02 -1.35 3.97
N SER A 16 -12.63 -0.53 2.99
CA SER A 16 -12.62 -0.89 1.56
C SER A 16 -11.31 -1.52 1.10
N VAL A 17 -10.29 -1.54 1.96
CA VAL A 17 -9.06 -2.33 1.75
C VAL A 17 -9.10 -3.67 2.49
N TYR A 18 -10.21 -4.00 3.14
CA TYR A 18 -10.50 -5.31 3.75
C TYR A 18 -9.34 -5.85 4.62
N PRO A 19 -9.05 -5.22 5.76
CA PRO A 19 -8.01 -5.68 6.67
C PRO A 19 -8.28 -7.10 7.15
N HIS A 20 -7.23 -7.85 7.51
CA HIS A 20 -7.45 -9.13 8.17
C HIS A 20 -8.13 -8.94 9.53
N PRO A 21 -9.09 -9.79 9.91
CA PRO A 21 -9.82 -9.66 11.18
C PRO A 21 -8.99 -10.05 12.40
N THR A 22 -7.80 -10.63 12.22
CA THR A 22 -6.95 -11.09 13.31
C THR A 22 -6.16 -9.94 13.92
N LEU A 23 -6.02 -9.96 15.25
CA LEU A 23 -5.31 -8.90 15.99
C LEU A 23 -3.89 -8.62 15.47
N LEU A 24 -3.19 -9.63 14.96
CA LEU A 24 -1.81 -9.49 14.46
C LEU A 24 -1.73 -8.91 13.04
N LEU A 25 -2.80 -8.99 12.25
CA LEU A 25 -2.80 -8.60 10.83
C LEU A 25 -3.87 -7.54 10.51
N HIS A 26 -4.47 -6.92 11.53
CA HIS A 26 -5.48 -5.87 11.37
C HIS A 26 -5.00 -4.64 10.59
N ASN A 27 -3.69 -4.50 10.40
CA ASN A 27 -3.04 -3.47 9.59
C ASN A 27 -2.52 -4.00 8.23
N THR A 28 -2.95 -5.19 7.82
CA THR A 28 -2.60 -5.83 6.54
C THR A 28 -3.88 -6.10 5.76
N SER A 29 -3.91 -5.71 4.49
CA SER A 29 -5.04 -5.94 3.58
C SER A 29 -5.08 -7.41 3.14
N GLN A 30 -6.28 -7.96 2.98
CA GLN A 30 -6.50 -9.28 2.39
C GLN A 30 -6.35 -9.29 0.87
N ILE A 31 -6.28 -8.12 0.22
CA ILE A 31 -6.35 -7.98 -1.22
C ILE A 31 -4.96 -8.21 -1.84
N ASP A 32 -4.89 -9.15 -2.78
CA ASP A 32 -3.75 -9.22 -3.70
C ASP A 32 -3.90 -8.17 -4.79
N LEU A 33 -3.04 -7.15 -4.79
CA LEU A 33 -3.09 -6.08 -5.80
C LEU A 33 -2.65 -6.52 -7.20
N ASP A 34 -1.95 -7.64 -7.34
CA ASP A 34 -1.59 -8.17 -8.65
C ASP A 34 -2.76 -8.92 -9.31
N SER A 35 -3.73 -9.39 -8.51
CA SER A 35 -4.94 -10.08 -8.98
C SER A 35 -6.11 -9.91 -8.01
N PRO A 36 -6.72 -8.71 -7.92
CA PRO A 36 -7.76 -8.43 -6.94
C PRO A 36 -9.06 -9.21 -7.25
N ASP A 37 -9.55 -9.98 -6.27
CA ASP A 37 -10.86 -10.62 -6.34
C ASP A 37 -11.97 -9.62 -6.00
N LEU A 38 -12.51 -8.97 -7.02
CA LEU A 38 -13.60 -7.99 -6.86
C LEU A 38 -14.95 -8.63 -6.53
N THR A 39 -15.09 -9.96 -6.63
CA THR A 39 -16.28 -10.66 -6.16
C THR A 39 -16.27 -10.77 -4.63
N GLN A 40 -15.08 -10.99 -4.06
CA GLN A 40 -14.86 -11.00 -2.61
C GLN A 40 -14.71 -9.59 -2.03
N PHE A 41 -14.10 -8.66 -2.77
CA PHE A 41 -13.75 -7.30 -2.32
C PHE A 41 -14.38 -6.20 -3.21
N PRO A 42 -15.72 -6.14 -3.34
CA PRO A 42 -16.38 -5.30 -4.34
C PRO A 42 -16.09 -3.80 -4.20
N ASN A 43 -15.97 -3.29 -2.97
CA ASN A 43 -15.80 -1.86 -2.70
C ASN A 43 -14.41 -1.35 -3.08
N PHE A 44 -13.44 -2.26 -3.20
CA PHE A 44 -12.05 -1.90 -3.49
C PHE A 44 -11.88 -1.25 -4.87
N SER A 45 -12.73 -1.59 -5.84
CA SER A 45 -12.66 -1.04 -7.19
C SER A 45 -12.98 0.45 -7.27
N SER A 46 -13.68 1.00 -6.28
CA SER A 46 -14.19 2.38 -6.27
C SER A 46 -13.37 3.37 -5.45
N ILE A 47 -12.39 2.92 -4.67
CA ILE A 47 -11.63 3.82 -3.80
C ILE A 47 -10.48 4.52 -4.55
N PRO A 48 -10.26 5.82 -4.31
CA PRO A 48 -9.14 6.53 -4.89
C PRO A 48 -7.82 6.03 -4.29
N CYS A 49 -6.76 6.10 -5.09
CA CYS A 49 -5.40 5.83 -4.65
C CYS A 49 -4.42 6.81 -5.27
N LEU A 50 -3.29 7.02 -4.57
CA LEU A 50 -2.14 7.71 -5.12
C LEU A 50 -1.08 6.70 -5.53
N GLU A 51 -0.47 6.90 -6.69
CA GLU A 51 0.52 5.99 -7.24
C GLU A 51 1.78 6.73 -7.66
N CYS A 52 2.93 6.10 -7.43
CA CYS A 52 4.19 6.64 -7.93
C CYS A 52 5.23 5.54 -8.21
N ILE A 53 6.24 5.89 -9.00
CA ILE A 53 7.47 5.10 -9.13
C ILE A 53 8.54 5.83 -8.34
N LEU A 54 8.94 5.24 -7.21
CA LEU A 54 10.03 5.73 -6.38
C LEU A 54 11.37 5.33 -7.01
N ARG A 55 12.19 6.33 -7.35
CA ARG A 55 13.52 6.16 -7.95
C ARG A 55 14.62 6.41 -6.91
N PRO A 56 15.86 5.98 -7.18
CA PRO A 56 16.98 6.28 -6.28
C PRO A 56 17.17 7.79 -6.10
N GLY A 57 17.26 8.23 -4.84
CA GLY A 57 17.36 9.65 -4.47
C GLY A 57 16.02 10.31 -4.13
N ASP A 58 14.90 9.74 -4.57
CA ASP A 58 13.57 10.22 -4.20
C ASP A 58 13.27 9.92 -2.73
N MET A 59 12.43 10.76 -2.12
CA MET A 59 11.86 10.54 -0.80
C MET A 59 10.34 10.54 -0.91
N LEU A 60 9.70 9.55 -0.29
CA LEU A 60 8.25 9.46 -0.18
C LEU A 60 7.85 9.62 1.28
N TYR A 61 7.00 10.60 1.56
CA TYR A 61 6.32 10.71 2.84
C TYR A 61 5.01 9.93 2.78
N ILE A 62 4.80 9.05 3.76
CA ILE A 62 3.57 8.28 3.96
C ILE A 62 2.97 8.77 5.28
N PRO A 63 1.80 9.44 5.27
CA PRO A 63 1.19 9.91 6.50
C PRO A 63 0.84 8.74 7.45
N PRO A 64 0.79 8.97 8.77
CA PRO A 64 0.35 7.96 9.74
C PRO A 64 -1.02 7.38 9.37
N GLY A 65 -1.18 6.06 9.56
CA GLY A 65 -2.42 5.35 9.25
C GLY A 65 -2.63 5.01 7.77
N HIS A 66 -1.90 5.62 6.84
CA HIS A 66 -2.08 5.34 5.41
C HIS A 66 -1.65 3.92 5.04
N TRP A 67 -2.50 3.27 4.26
CA TRP A 67 -2.24 1.96 3.67
C TRP A 67 -1.28 2.13 2.51
N HIS A 68 -0.27 1.27 2.42
CA HIS A 68 0.73 1.33 1.37
C HIS A 68 1.07 -0.05 0.82
N TYR A 69 1.08 -0.16 -0.50
CA TYR A 69 1.59 -1.32 -1.22
C TYR A 69 2.88 -0.93 -1.94
N VAL A 70 3.89 -1.78 -1.88
CA VAL A 70 5.20 -1.53 -2.48
C VAL A 70 5.66 -2.75 -3.26
N LYS A 71 5.83 -2.59 -4.57
CA LYS A 71 6.37 -3.62 -5.47
C LYS A 71 7.73 -3.21 -6.01
N SER A 72 8.74 -4.06 -5.84
CA SER A 72 10.04 -3.84 -6.46
C SER A 72 9.97 -4.12 -7.97
N LEU A 73 10.30 -3.13 -8.79
CA LEU A 73 10.35 -3.27 -10.26
C LEU A 73 11.74 -3.73 -10.77
N SER A 74 12.71 -3.78 -9.86
CA SER A 74 14.10 -4.19 -10.08
C SER A 74 14.73 -4.52 -8.72
N VAL A 75 15.92 -5.14 -8.70
CA VAL A 75 16.68 -5.35 -7.45
C VAL A 75 16.86 -4.00 -6.75
N SER A 76 16.26 -3.86 -5.55
CA SER A 76 16.12 -2.58 -4.88
C SER A 76 16.53 -2.65 -3.41
N PHE A 77 16.90 -1.50 -2.87
CA PHE A 77 17.22 -1.29 -1.46
C PHE A 77 16.60 0.04 -1.04
N SER A 78 16.02 0.10 0.16
CA SER A 78 15.39 1.31 0.69
C SER A 78 15.58 1.39 2.20
N VAL A 79 15.56 2.60 2.72
CA VAL A 79 15.60 2.87 4.16
C VAL A 79 14.32 3.61 4.52
N SER A 80 13.64 3.16 5.57
CA SER A 80 12.44 3.79 6.11
C SER A 80 12.75 4.39 7.46
N PHE A 81 12.33 5.63 7.66
CA PHE A 81 12.41 6.32 8.95
C PHE A 81 10.99 6.42 9.51
N TRP A 82 10.82 6.14 10.79
CA TRP A 82 9.54 6.25 11.51
C TRP A 82 9.74 7.23 12.66
N TRP A 83 8.87 8.23 12.76
CA TRP A 83 8.96 9.29 13.77
C TRP A 83 7.56 9.75 14.21
N HIS A 84 7.50 10.44 15.35
CA HIS A 84 6.29 11.03 15.93
C HIS A 84 6.50 12.51 16.21
#